data_AF-A0A183U1V7-F1
#
_entry.id   AF-A0A183U1V7-F1
#
_cell.length_a   1.000
_cell.length_b   1.000
_cell.length_c   1.000
_cell.angle_alpha   90.00
_cell.angle_beta   90.00
_cell.angle_gamma   90.00
#
_symmetry.space_group_name_H-M   'P 1'
#
loop_
_entity.id
_entity.type
_entity.pdbx_description
1 polymer ?
#
loop_
_entity_poly.entity_id
_entity_poly.type
_entity_poly.pdbx_seq_one_letter_code
_entity_poly.pdbx_strand_id
1 'polypeptide(L)'
;MVDFWPQSGGQTWRLIAQAVDDGRVAFNRACVHLEPWQIVSYTVSVAFLTLWFRRMMKSDRPISKRIRAAVFSAVRNIPWVKAQIEEEMEKARKDLEDTVHQFDRKKEFYKFLPEHGLPPDAILSEAEMYEAMGEYTFVDGRVSGVVYADHDDEHRKLLEKINITFVSYTATSLLRSFMFSIFAYSNPLHPDLFPGVRKMEAEIVRIVCALLHGGTSSCGTVTSGGTESIILACLAYRNRAYERGIRRPEMIVPVTAHSAFDKASQLLHIRIHHVPVDKNQRADIGAMKRAINNETCMVRVKSVEFLGSLR
;
A
#
# COMPACT_ATOMS: atom_id res chain seq x y z
N MET A 1 50.67 40.09 -27.96
CA MET A 1 49.57 39.10 -28.04
C MET A 1 48.57 39.47 -26.96
N VAL A 2 47.68 40.40 -27.32
CA VAL A 2 46.22 40.23 -27.39
C VAL A 2 45.59 40.10 -26.00
N ASP A 3 45.12 41.25 -25.52
CA ASP A 3 44.18 41.41 -24.41
C ASP A 3 42.98 40.47 -24.59
N PHE A 4 42.88 39.45 -23.73
CA PHE A 4 41.83 38.42 -23.78
C PHE A 4 40.60 38.76 -22.91
N TRP A 5 40.45 40.00 -22.44
CA TRP A 5 39.30 40.40 -21.62
C TRP A 5 38.60 41.65 -22.18
N PRO A 6 37.27 41.59 -22.45
CA PRO A 6 36.53 42.74 -22.90
C PRO A 6 36.45 43.82 -21.80
N GLN A 7 36.81 45.06 -22.14
CA GLN A 7 36.87 46.22 -21.23
C GLN A 7 35.51 46.70 -20.69
N SER A 8 34.40 46.07 -21.07
CA SER A 8 33.05 46.38 -20.56
C SER A 8 32.65 45.61 -19.29
N GLY A 9 33.44 44.62 -18.85
CA GLY A 9 33.16 43.84 -17.63
C GLY A 9 33.88 44.32 -16.36
N GLY A 10 34.90 45.17 -16.49
CA GLY A 10 35.81 45.52 -15.38
C GLY A 10 35.20 46.39 -14.27
N GLN A 11 34.19 47.22 -14.59
CA GLN A 11 33.49 48.02 -13.58
C GLN A 11 32.60 47.17 -12.68
N THR A 12 31.92 46.17 -13.26
CA THR A 12 31.04 45.27 -12.51
C THR A 12 31.83 44.42 -11.53
N TRP A 13 33.00 43.90 -11.95
CA TRP A 13 33.89 43.13 -11.07
C TRP A 13 34.48 43.96 -9.93
N ARG A 14 34.82 45.23 -10.18
CA ARG A 14 35.29 46.14 -9.12
C ARG A 14 34.21 46.46 -8.10
N LEU A 15 32.97 46.71 -8.54
CA LEU A 15 31.83 46.96 -7.66
C LEU A 15 31.51 45.73 -6.81
N ILE A 16 31.56 44.53 -7.40
CA ILE A 16 31.39 43.27 -6.65
C ILE A 16 32.51 43.09 -5.63
N ALA A 17 33.77 43.30 -6.02
CA ALA A 17 34.92 43.16 -5.13
C ALA A 17 34.86 44.15 -3.95
N GLN A 18 34.46 45.40 -4.23
CA GLN A 18 34.31 46.42 -3.20
C GLN A 18 33.16 46.11 -2.24
N ALA A 19 32.01 45.65 -2.75
CA ALA A 19 30.90 45.20 -1.92
C ALA A 19 31.26 43.99 -1.03
N VAL A 20 32.08 43.07 -1.55
CA VAL A 20 32.58 41.92 -0.78
C VAL A 20 33.52 42.37 0.34
N ASP A 21 34.43 43.31 0.07
CA ASP A 21 35.38 43.79 1.07
C ASP A 21 34.71 44.69 2.13
N ASP A 22 33.76 45.54 1.72
CA ASP A 22 32.91 46.30 2.64
C ASP A 22 32.09 45.35 3.54
N GLY A 23 31.57 44.27 2.96
CA GLY A 23 30.90 43.20 3.71
C GLY A 23 31.83 42.49 4.70
N ARG A 24 33.07 42.20 4.29
CA ARG A 24 34.11 41.59 5.15
C ARG A 24 34.45 42.48 6.34
N VAL A 25 34.67 43.77 6.09
CA VAL A 25 35.00 44.76 7.14
C VAL A 25 33.83 44.96 8.09
N ALA A 26 32.60 45.06 7.57
CA ALA A 26 31.40 45.16 8.38
C ALA A 26 31.19 43.93 9.27
N PHE A 27 31.37 42.72 8.74
CA PHE A 27 31.28 41.47 9.49
C PHE A 27 32.36 41.38 10.58
N ASN A 28 33.61 41.70 10.24
CA ASN A 28 34.70 41.71 11.22
C ASN A 28 34.43 42.72 12.34
N ARG A 29 33.96 43.94 12.03
CA ARG A 29 33.54 44.92 13.04
C ARG A 29 32.42 44.40 13.94
N ALA A 30 31.43 43.73 13.37
CA ALA A 30 30.34 43.13 14.14
C ALA A 30 30.82 42.01 15.08
N CYS A 31 31.92 41.32 14.75
CA CYS A 31 32.46 40.21 15.55
C CYS A 31 33.67 40.57 16.42
N VAL A 32 34.12 41.84 16.45
CA VAL A 32 35.30 42.30 17.23
C VAL A 32 35.22 41.95 18.72
N HIS A 33 34.01 41.86 19.29
CA HIS A 33 33.79 41.59 20.70
C HIS A 33 33.69 40.09 21.03
N LEU A 34 33.81 39.21 20.03
CA LEU A 34 33.67 37.76 20.20
C LEU A 34 35.02 37.07 20.11
N GLU A 35 35.26 36.13 21.01
CA GLU A 35 36.45 35.28 20.94
C GLU A 35 36.34 34.25 19.80
N PRO A 36 37.45 33.79 19.21
CA PRO A 36 37.43 32.87 18.07
C PRO A 36 36.60 31.59 18.31
N TRP A 37 36.63 31.04 19.53
CA TRP A 37 35.85 29.85 19.86
C TRP A 37 34.34 30.11 19.89
N GLN A 38 33.89 31.32 20.25
CA GLN A 38 32.48 31.71 20.25
C GLN A 38 31.96 31.80 18.81
N ILE A 39 32.75 32.35 17.90
CA ILE A 39 32.41 32.42 16.47
C ILE A 39 32.26 31.01 15.89
N VAL A 40 33.19 30.10 16.20
CA VAL A 40 33.11 28.68 15.80
C VAL A 40 31.88 27.99 16.41
N SER A 41 31.62 28.22 17.70
CA SER A 41 30.46 27.65 18.39
C SER A 41 29.13 28.13 17.81
N TYR A 42 28.99 29.43 17.52
CA TYR A 42 27.78 29.98 16.91
C TYR A 42 27.58 29.49 15.48
N THR A 43 28.63 29.42 14.67
CA THR A 43 28.52 28.89 13.30
C THR A 43 28.14 27.41 13.27
N VAL A 44 28.74 26.58 14.13
CA VAL A 44 28.37 25.17 14.30
C VAL A 44 26.92 25.06 14.78
N SER A 45 26.53 25.85 15.79
CA SER A 45 25.18 25.85 16.33
C SER A 45 24.14 26.23 15.27
N VAL A 46 24.36 27.31 14.51
CA VAL A 46 23.48 27.72 13.41
C VAL A 46 23.43 26.65 12.32
N ALA A 47 24.55 26.01 11.97
CA ALA A 47 24.57 24.94 10.99
C ALA A 47 23.74 23.73 11.45
N PHE A 48 23.91 23.28 12.70
CA PHE A 48 23.10 22.21 13.29
C PHE A 48 21.62 22.60 13.39
N LEU A 49 21.31 23.82 13.80
CA LEU A 49 19.95 24.32 13.92
C LEU A 49 19.27 24.43 12.55
N THR A 50 20.02 24.82 11.51
CA THR A 50 19.57 24.83 10.11
C THR A 50 19.33 23.41 9.59
N LEU A 51 20.25 22.46 9.84
CA LEU A 51 20.08 21.06 9.47
C LEU A 51 18.89 20.42 10.21
N TRP A 52 18.76 20.70 11.50
CA TRP A 52 17.64 20.28 12.33
C TRP A 52 16.33 20.85 11.82
N PHE A 53 16.26 22.16 11.54
CA PHE A 53 15.08 22.83 11.00
C PHE A 53 14.71 22.27 9.63
N ARG A 54 15.68 22.05 8.73
CA ARG A 54 15.45 21.40 7.43
C ARG A 54 14.94 19.96 7.60
N ARG A 55 15.46 19.19 8.56
CA ARG A 55 14.98 17.84 8.88
C ARG A 55 13.57 17.84 9.45
N MET A 56 13.24 18.85 10.28
CA MET A 56 11.93 19.11 10.86
C MET A 56 10.89 19.49 9.80
N MET A 57 11.28 20.37 8.87
CA MET A 57 10.46 20.78 7.71
C MET A 57 10.25 19.64 6.70
N LYS A 58 11.20 18.71 6.59
CA LYS A 58 11.10 17.48 5.78
C LYS A 58 10.37 16.32 6.49
N SER A 59 9.75 16.57 7.64
CA SER A 59 8.98 15.56 8.39
C SER A 59 7.65 15.25 7.70
N ASP A 60 7.17 14.02 7.87
CA ASP A 60 6.16 13.33 7.05
C ASP A 60 4.75 13.94 7.04
N ARG A 61 4.53 15.04 7.77
CA ARG A 61 3.24 15.75 7.84
C ARG A 61 3.50 17.26 7.83
N PRO A 62 2.72 18.06 7.08
CA PRO A 62 2.80 19.52 7.15
C PRO A 62 2.59 19.96 8.61
N ILE A 63 3.28 21.03 9.02
CA ILE A 63 3.30 21.51 10.41
C ILE A 63 1.87 21.67 10.96
N SER A 64 0.93 22.15 10.14
CA SER A 64 -0.49 22.28 10.51
C SER A 64 -1.13 20.94 10.93
N LYS A 65 -0.87 19.85 10.20
CA LYS A 65 -1.36 18.51 10.56
C LYS A 65 -0.69 17.98 11.83
N ARG A 66 0.57 18.33 12.08
CA ARG A 66 1.29 17.94 13.30
C ARG A 66 0.74 18.65 14.53
N ILE A 67 0.53 19.96 14.42
CA ILE A 67 -0.11 20.75 15.47
C ILE A 67 -1.53 20.21 15.73
N ARG A 68 -2.33 20.00 14.68
CA ARG A 68 -3.67 19.39 14.83
C ARG A 68 -3.62 18.01 15.49
N ALA A 69 -2.68 17.16 15.12
CA ALA A 69 -2.53 15.84 15.73
C ALA A 69 -2.09 15.93 17.20
N ALA A 70 -1.20 16.87 17.54
CA ALA A 70 -0.78 17.10 18.92
C ALA A 70 -1.93 17.65 19.77
N VAL A 71 -2.66 18.64 19.26
CA VAL A 71 -3.86 19.19 19.90
C VAL A 71 -4.91 18.10 20.06
N PHE A 72 -5.21 17.33 19.01
CA PHE A 72 -6.15 16.22 19.07
C PHE A 72 -5.73 15.17 20.09
N SER A 73 -4.43 14.82 20.15
CA SER A 73 -3.92 13.88 21.15
C SER A 73 -4.05 14.43 22.57
N ALA A 74 -3.86 15.73 22.78
CA ALA A 74 -4.05 16.36 24.08
C ALA A 74 -5.54 16.38 24.48
N VAL A 75 -6.43 16.75 23.55
CA VAL A 75 -7.88 16.75 23.75
C VAL A 75 -8.40 15.34 24.02
N ARG A 76 -7.89 14.32 23.32
CA ARG A 76 -8.24 12.91 23.54
C ARG A 76 -7.89 12.42 24.94
N ASN A 77 -6.87 12.98 25.58
CA ASN A 77 -6.46 12.59 26.93
C ASN A 77 -7.30 13.25 28.03
N ILE A 78 -8.22 14.16 27.69
CA ILE A 78 -9.15 14.74 28.63
C ILE A 78 -10.12 13.63 29.10
N PRO A 79 -10.35 13.44 30.41
CA PRO A 79 -11.11 12.30 30.94
C PRO A 79 -12.49 12.10 30.31
N TRP A 80 -13.27 13.17 30.10
CA TRP A 80 -14.61 13.06 29.51
C TRP A 80 -14.57 12.71 28.02
N VAL A 81 -13.59 13.23 27.26
CA VAL A 81 -13.42 12.92 25.83
C VAL A 81 -12.97 11.48 25.66
N LYS A 82 -12.02 11.04 26.50
CA LYS A 82 -11.56 9.66 26.52
C LYS A 82 -12.71 8.70 26.82
N ALA A 83 -13.54 9.01 27.81
CA ALA A 83 -14.71 8.21 28.15
C ALA A 83 -15.68 8.10 26.96
N GLN A 84 -15.96 9.20 26.26
CA GLN A 84 -16.83 9.19 25.08
C GLN A 84 -16.23 8.38 23.92
N ILE A 85 -14.93 8.49 23.67
CA ILE A 85 -14.26 7.69 22.63
C ILE A 85 -14.30 6.20 22.97
N GLU A 86 -14.08 5.85 24.23
CA GLU A 86 -14.15 4.46 24.70
C GLU A 86 -15.57 3.92 24.54
N GLU A 87 -16.59 4.72 24.87
CA GLU A 87 -18.00 4.35 24.68
C GLU A 87 -18.32 4.08 23.20
N GLU A 88 -17.90 4.96 22.29
CA GLU A 88 -18.09 4.76 20.85
C GLU A 88 -17.30 3.55 20.32
N MET A 89 -16.10 3.29 20.88
CA MET A 89 -15.32 2.11 20.51
C MET A 89 -15.96 0.82 20.99
N GLU A 90 -16.55 0.82 22.18
CA GLU A 90 -17.27 -0.32 22.72
C GLU A 90 -18.59 -0.57 21.95
N LYS A 91 -19.30 0.49 21.53
CA LYS A 91 -20.44 0.36 20.60
C LYS A 91 -20.00 -0.27 19.29
N ALA A 92 -18.97 0.27 18.65
CA ALA A 92 -18.45 -0.26 17.39
C ALA A 92 -17.96 -1.72 17.52
N ARG A 93 -17.38 -2.07 18.68
CA ARG A 93 -16.98 -3.44 18.99
C ARG A 93 -18.20 -4.36 19.08
N LYS A 94 -19.24 -3.96 19.81
CA LYS A 94 -20.48 -4.74 19.94
C LYS A 94 -21.20 -4.89 18.60
N ASP A 95 -21.34 -3.81 17.85
CA ASP A 95 -21.93 -3.85 16.52
C ASP A 95 -21.17 -4.82 15.60
N LEU A 96 -19.83 -4.82 15.67
CA LEU A 96 -19.01 -5.78 14.93
C LEU A 96 -19.21 -7.21 15.42
N GLU A 97 -19.24 -7.43 16.74
CA GLU A 97 -19.46 -8.73 17.36
C GLU A 97 -20.82 -9.30 16.95
N ASP A 98 -21.88 -8.50 17.05
CA ASP A 98 -23.24 -8.85 16.63
C ASP A 98 -23.29 -9.14 15.11
N THR A 99 -22.63 -8.33 14.29
CA THR A 99 -22.59 -8.53 12.83
C THR A 99 -21.84 -9.79 12.43
N VAL A 100 -20.74 -10.12 13.12
CA VAL A 100 -19.95 -11.32 12.84
C VAL A 100 -20.67 -12.58 13.33
N HIS A 101 -21.27 -12.52 14.52
CA HIS A 101 -21.89 -13.67 15.18
C HIS A 101 -23.38 -13.86 14.88
N GLN A 102 -23.98 -13.02 14.03
CA GLN A 102 -25.42 -13.09 13.69
C GLN A 102 -25.88 -14.48 13.18
N PHE A 103 -24.98 -15.25 12.55
CA PHE A 103 -25.27 -16.56 11.94
C PHE A 103 -24.77 -17.76 12.77
N ASP A 104 -24.08 -17.53 13.89
CA ASP A 104 -23.45 -18.59 14.70
C ASP A 104 -24.44 -19.23 15.68
N ARG A 105 -25.57 -19.72 15.16
CA ARG A 105 -26.71 -20.18 15.97
C ARG A 105 -26.77 -21.70 16.15
N LYS A 106 -26.03 -22.47 15.36
CA LYS A 106 -26.21 -23.93 15.27
C LYS A 106 -25.25 -24.73 16.17
N LYS A 107 -24.09 -24.18 16.55
CA LYS A 107 -23.11 -24.88 17.41
C LYS A 107 -22.23 -23.88 18.17
N GLU A 108 -21.82 -24.25 19.39
CA GLU A 108 -20.81 -23.49 20.13
C GLU A 108 -19.42 -23.63 19.51
N PHE A 109 -18.62 -22.57 19.61
CA PHE A 109 -17.25 -22.58 19.14
C PHE A 109 -16.36 -23.54 19.92
N TYR A 110 -15.52 -24.30 19.20
CA TYR A 110 -14.39 -24.98 19.81
C TYR A 110 -13.42 -23.95 20.40
N LYS A 111 -13.29 -23.96 21.73
CA LYS A 111 -12.30 -23.13 22.46
C LYS A 111 -10.99 -23.87 22.69
N PHE A 112 -11.01 -25.19 22.61
CA PHE A 112 -9.90 -26.09 22.85
C PHE A 112 -9.90 -27.23 21.83
N LEU A 113 -8.72 -27.81 21.61
CA LEU A 113 -8.60 -29.01 20.78
C LEU A 113 -9.29 -30.20 21.50
N PRO A 114 -10.09 -31.02 20.80
CA PRO A 114 -10.69 -32.21 21.39
C PRO A 114 -9.64 -33.18 21.95
N GLU A 115 -9.93 -33.82 23.08
CA GLU A 115 -9.03 -34.81 23.71
C GLU A 115 -8.77 -36.03 22.81
N HIS A 116 -9.74 -36.37 21.95
CA HIS A 116 -9.66 -37.44 20.98
C HIS A 116 -9.95 -36.92 19.57
N GLY A 117 -9.20 -37.41 18.59
CA GLY A 117 -9.40 -37.07 17.18
C GLY A 117 -10.80 -37.48 16.71
N LEU A 118 -11.49 -36.57 16.04
CA LEU A 118 -12.80 -36.86 15.45
C LEU A 118 -12.63 -37.80 14.24
N PRO A 119 -13.56 -38.75 14.03
CA PRO A 119 -13.54 -39.57 12.83
C PRO A 119 -13.84 -38.71 11.58
N PRO A 120 -13.29 -39.06 10.39
CA PRO A 120 -13.47 -38.27 9.18
C PRO A 120 -14.93 -37.95 8.85
N ASP A 121 -15.85 -38.90 9.03
CA ASP A 121 -17.28 -38.70 8.75
C ASP A 121 -17.91 -37.64 9.65
N ALA A 122 -17.48 -37.55 10.91
CA ALA A 122 -17.94 -36.50 11.83
C ALA A 122 -17.42 -35.12 11.42
N ILE A 123 -16.17 -35.06 10.94
CA ILE A 123 -15.57 -33.80 10.43
C ILE A 123 -16.32 -33.33 9.18
N LEU A 124 -16.64 -34.24 8.26
CA LEU A 124 -17.39 -33.92 7.05
C LEU A 124 -18.81 -33.46 7.37
N SER A 125 -19.51 -34.18 8.25
CA SER A 125 -20.86 -33.81 8.70
C SER A 125 -20.89 -32.42 9.35
N GLU A 126 -19.84 -32.08 10.10
CA GLU A 126 -19.69 -30.76 10.70
C GLU A 126 -19.37 -29.66 9.68
N ALA A 127 -18.53 -29.95 8.69
CA ALA A 127 -18.26 -29.03 7.60
C ALA A 127 -19.52 -28.72 6.77
N GLU A 128 -20.36 -29.72 6.48
CA GLU A 128 -21.67 -29.54 5.84
C GLU A 128 -22.61 -28.67 6.68
N MET A 129 -22.64 -28.89 8.00
CA MET A 129 -23.42 -28.07 8.91
C MET A 129 -22.96 -26.59 8.89
N TYR A 130 -21.65 -26.33 8.84
CA TYR A 130 -21.10 -24.97 8.73
C TYR A 130 -21.39 -24.32 7.37
N GLU A 131 -21.30 -25.07 6.28
CA GLU A 131 -21.69 -24.55 4.96
C GLU A 131 -23.18 -24.14 4.93
N ALA A 132 -24.04 -24.95 5.56
CA ALA A 132 -25.46 -24.65 5.71
C ALA A 132 -25.79 -23.50 6.68
N MET A 133 -24.82 -22.85 7.33
CA MET A 133 -25.07 -21.65 8.16
C MET A 133 -25.28 -20.38 7.33
N GLY A 134 -24.83 -20.35 6.07
CA GLY A 134 -25.01 -19.18 5.21
C GLY A 134 -26.48 -18.96 4.82
N GLU A 135 -27.02 -17.76 5.04
CA GLU A 135 -28.39 -17.41 4.65
C GLU A 135 -28.54 -17.08 3.15
N TYR A 136 -27.46 -16.67 2.50
CA TYR A 136 -27.47 -16.24 1.10
C TYR A 136 -26.62 -17.17 0.25
N THR A 137 -27.21 -17.69 -0.83
CA THR A 137 -26.43 -18.37 -1.86
C THR A 137 -25.92 -17.34 -2.86
N PHE A 138 -24.63 -17.40 -3.20
CA PHE A 138 -24.06 -16.54 -4.25
C PHE A 138 -24.66 -16.85 -5.64
N VAL A 139 -25.25 -18.04 -5.80
CA VAL A 139 -25.93 -18.51 -7.02
C VAL A 139 -27.15 -17.65 -7.35
N ASP A 140 -27.84 -17.12 -6.34
CA ASP A 140 -29.00 -16.25 -6.53
C ASP A 140 -28.64 -14.85 -7.06
N GLY A 141 -27.36 -14.56 -7.27
CA GLY A 141 -26.89 -13.27 -7.79
C GLY A 141 -27.11 -12.08 -6.85
N ARG A 142 -27.47 -12.34 -5.58
CA ARG A 142 -27.76 -11.30 -4.56
C ARG A 142 -26.51 -10.73 -3.89
N VAL A 143 -25.33 -11.25 -4.21
CA VAL A 143 -24.06 -10.87 -3.60
C VAL A 143 -23.17 -10.19 -4.65
N SER A 144 -22.90 -8.90 -4.46
CA SER A 144 -22.07 -8.11 -5.38
C SER A 144 -20.59 -8.37 -5.18
N GLY A 145 -19.86 -8.77 -6.24
CA GLY A 145 -18.40 -8.73 -6.29
C GLY A 145 -17.64 -9.69 -5.37
N VAL A 146 -18.29 -10.74 -4.85
CA VAL A 146 -17.65 -11.74 -3.97
C VAL A 146 -17.22 -12.99 -4.75
N VAL A 147 -18.06 -13.48 -5.66
CA VAL A 147 -17.78 -14.65 -6.52
C VAL A 147 -17.88 -14.23 -7.98
N TYR A 148 -16.86 -14.52 -8.77
CA TYR A 148 -16.68 -14.01 -10.15
C TYR A 148 -16.81 -15.10 -11.24
N ALA A 149 -17.26 -16.30 -10.89
CA ALA A 149 -17.33 -17.43 -11.83
C ALA A 149 -18.72 -17.60 -12.43
N ASP A 150 -18.81 -17.65 -13.77
CA ASP A 150 -20.02 -18.01 -14.50
C ASP A 150 -20.36 -19.49 -14.34
N HIS A 151 -21.66 -19.79 -14.35
CA HIS A 151 -22.22 -21.15 -14.37
C HIS A 151 -22.61 -21.53 -15.81
N ASP A 152 -21.62 -21.66 -16.71
CA ASP A 152 -21.87 -21.95 -18.13
C ASP A 152 -21.96 -23.47 -18.42
N ASP A 153 -22.88 -23.83 -19.31
CA ASP A 153 -23.25 -25.20 -19.71
C ASP A 153 -22.17 -25.90 -20.57
N GLU A 154 -21.36 -25.16 -21.33
CA GLU A 154 -20.24 -25.76 -22.08
C GLU A 154 -19.12 -26.27 -21.16
N HIS A 155 -18.93 -25.64 -20.00
CA HIS A 155 -17.96 -26.07 -18.99
C HIS A 155 -18.37 -27.43 -18.37
N ARG A 156 -19.67 -27.76 -18.33
CA ARG A 156 -20.19 -29.08 -17.92
C ARG A 156 -19.74 -30.20 -18.85
N LYS A 157 -19.78 -29.99 -20.17
CA LYS A 157 -19.43 -31.03 -21.16
C LYS A 157 -17.95 -31.41 -21.16
N LEU A 158 -17.06 -30.49 -20.73
CA LEU A 158 -15.62 -30.78 -20.61
C LEU A 158 -15.34 -31.86 -19.54
N LEU A 159 -16.21 -31.98 -18.52
CA LEU A 159 -15.99 -32.84 -17.36
C LEU A 159 -16.72 -34.19 -17.42
N GLU A 160 -17.71 -34.38 -18.28
CA GLU A 160 -18.29 -35.73 -18.52
C GLU A 160 -17.26 -36.73 -19.08
N LYS A 161 -16.13 -36.26 -19.64
CA LYS A 161 -14.99 -37.12 -20.02
C LYS A 161 -14.11 -37.55 -18.83
N ILE A 162 -14.28 -36.95 -17.65
CA ILE A 162 -13.52 -37.27 -16.43
C ILE A 162 -14.49 -37.98 -15.48
N ASN A 163 -14.42 -39.31 -15.48
CA ASN A 163 -15.28 -40.25 -14.73
C ASN A 163 -15.25 -40.00 -13.20
N ILE A 164 -15.97 -39.00 -12.70
CA ILE A 164 -16.14 -38.78 -11.26
C ILE A 164 -17.62 -38.55 -10.96
N THR A 165 -18.28 -39.62 -10.54
CA THR A 165 -19.65 -39.64 -10.03
C THR A 165 -19.63 -39.17 -8.58
N PHE A 166 -19.74 -37.88 -8.29
CA PHE A 166 -20.20 -37.40 -6.97
C PHE A 166 -20.86 -36.01 -7.07
N VAL A 167 -22.14 -35.98 -6.69
CA VAL A 167 -22.97 -34.89 -6.12
C VAL A 167 -22.86 -33.49 -6.73
N SER A 168 -23.95 -33.09 -7.40
CA SER A 168 -24.56 -31.76 -7.51
C SER A 168 -23.73 -30.50 -7.17
N TYR A 169 -22.57 -30.32 -7.80
CA TYR A 169 -21.89 -29.02 -7.85
C TYR A 169 -21.46 -28.70 -9.28
N THR A 170 -21.43 -27.41 -9.62
CA THR A 170 -21.15 -26.92 -10.98
C THR A 170 -19.78 -27.40 -11.47
N ALA A 171 -19.65 -27.64 -12.77
CA ALA A 171 -18.45 -28.19 -13.40
C ALA A 171 -17.13 -27.51 -12.96
N THR A 172 -17.12 -26.17 -12.92
CA THR A 172 -15.97 -25.38 -12.48
C THR A 172 -15.50 -25.72 -11.06
N SER A 173 -16.43 -26.06 -10.16
CA SER A 173 -16.12 -26.46 -8.79
C SER A 173 -15.47 -27.84 -8.72
N LEU A 174 -15.89 -28.79 -9.56
CA LEU A 174 -15.31 -30.13 -9.66
C LEU A 174 -13.90 -30.07 -10.27
N LEU A 175 -13.70 -29.29 -11.33
CA LEU A 175 -12.37 -29.05 -11.89
C LEU A 175 -11.44 -28.42 -10.84
N ARG A 176 -11.91 -27.41 -10.10
CA ARG A 176 -11.14 -26.76 -9.04
C ARG A 176 -10.75 -27.76 -7.95
N SER A 177 -11.69 -28.56 -7.47
CA SER A 177 -11.43 -29.58 -6.43
C SER A 177 -10.47 -30.66 -6.92
N PHE A 178 -10.61 -31.11 -8.17
CA PHE A 178 -9.72 -32.10 -8.77
C PHE A 178 -8.29 -31.55 -8.97
N MET A 179 -8.16 -30.33 -9.52
CA MET A 179 -6.86 -29.67 -9.65
C MET A 179 -6.21 -29.43 -8.29
N PHE A 180 -6.99 -28.99 -7.30
CA PHE A 180 -6.50 -28.81 -5.94
C PHE A 180 -6.03 -30.15 -5.36
N SER A 181 -6.75 -31.25 -5.57
CA SER A 181 -6.35 -32.58 -5.13
C SER A 181 -5.01 -33.03 -5.74
N ILE A 182 -4.78 -32.78 -7.04
CA ILE A 182 -3.50 -33.13 -7.70
C ILE A 182 -2.33 -32.33 -7.10
N PHE A 183 -2.55 -31.05 -6.78
CA PHE A 183 -1.48 -30.14 -6.34
C PHE A 183 -1.50 -29.82 -4.84
N ALA A 184 -2.29 -30.54 -4.03
CA ALA A 184 -2.51 -30.23 -2.61
C ALA A 184 -1.23 -30.20 -1.77
N TYR A 185 -0.24 -31.01 -2.12
CA TYR A 185 1.06 -31.10 -1.44
C TYR A 185 2.19 -30.35 -2.16
N SER A 186 1.86 -29.61 -3.23
CA SER A 186 2.85 -28.84 -3.95
C SER A 186 3.28 -27.60 -3.17
N ASN A 187 4.58 -27.29 -3.21
CA ASN A 187 5.14 -26.10 -2.58
C ASN A 187 6.10 -25.40 -3.55
N PRO A 188 5.72 -24.25 -4.14
CA PRO A 188 6.57 -23.50 -5.09
C PRO A 188 7.94 -23.07 -4.54
N LEU A 189 8.14 -23.12 -3.21
CA LEU A 189 9.45 -22.89 -2.59
C LEU A 189 10.52 -23.91 -3.04
N HIS A 190 10.10 -25.11 -3.49
CA HIS A 190 10.96 -26.20 -3.94
C HIS A 190 10.73 -26.51 -5.44
N PRO A 191 11.18 -25.64 -6.36
CA PRO A 191 10.88 -25.75 -7.79
C PRO A 191 11.52 -26.97 -8.47
N ASP A 192 12.54 -27.57 -7.86
CA ASP A 192 13.19 -28.82 -8.25
C ASP A 192 12.29 -30.05 -7.97
N LEU A 193 11.58 -30.03 -6.83
CA LEU A 193 10.62 -31.07 -6.45
C LEU A 193 9.26 -30.90 -7.14
N PHE A 194 8.86 -29.65 -7.40
CA PHE A 194 7.56 -29.31 -8.00
C PHE A 194 7.67 -28.53 -9.31
N PRO A 195 8.34 -29.07 -10.35
CA PRO A 195 8.57 -28.36 -11.61
C PRO A 195 7.28 -28.06 -12.37
N GLY A 196 6.22 -28.83 -12.14
CA GLY A 196 4.89 -28.62 -12.72
C GLY A 196 4.26 -27.30 -12.28
N VAL A 197 4.26 -27.00 -10.98
CA VAL A 197 3.71 -25.73 -10.45
C VAL A 197 4.54 -24.54 -10.90
N ARG A 198 5.88 -24.66 -10.82
CA ARG A 198 6.79 -23.65 -11.36
C ARG A 198 6.51 -23.33 -12.83
N LYS A 199 6.21 -24.36 -13.65
CA LYS A 199 5.83 -24.16 -15.06
C LYS A 199 4.49 -23.41 -15.18
N MET A 200 3.46 -23.84 -14.43
CA MET A 200 2.15 -23.20 -14.46
C MET A 200 2.21 -21.72 -14.06
N GLU A 201 2.94 -21.37 -13.00
CA GLU A 201 3.11 -19.97 -12.58
C GLU A 201 3.80 -19.12 -13.67
N ALA A 202 4.83 -19.66 -14.32
CA ALA A 202 5.52 -18.98 -15.42
C ALA A 202 4.60 -18.75 -16.63
N GLU A 203 3.77 -19.72 -16.96
CA GLU A 203 2.79 -19.63 -18.06
C GLU A 203 1.69 -18.61 -17.74
N ILE A 204 1.14 -18.61 -16.52
CA ILE A 204 0.15 -17.62 -16.06
C ILE A 204 0.71 -16.21 -16.23
N VAL A 205 1.92 -15.95 -15.72
CA VAL A 205 2.56 -14.64 -15.85
C VAL A 205 2.71 -14.26 -17.33
N ARG A 206 3.18 -15.16 -18.18
CA ARG A 206 3.38 -14.87 -19.60
C ARG A 206 2.07 -14.59 -20.33
N ILE A 207 1.01 -15.35 -20.06
CA ILE A 207 -0.33 -15.16 -20.63
C ILE A 207 -0.87 -13.78 -20.25
N VAL A 208 -0.81 -13.41 -18.96
CA VAL A 208 -1.29 -12.11 -18.48
C VAL A 208 -0.46 -10.95 -19.07
N CYS A 209 0.86 -11.10 -19.15
CA CYS A 209 1.71 -10.12 -19.82
C CYS A 209 1.35 -9.94 -21.30
N ALA A 210 1.04 -11.03 -22.01
CA ALA A 210 0.63 -10.97 -23.42
C ALA A 210 -0.75 -10.30 -23.58
N LEU A 211 -1.71 -10.62 -22.70
CA LEU A 211 -3.04 -10.03 -22.67
C LEU A 211 -2.99 -8.51 -22.44
N LEU A 212 -2.04 -8.05 -21.62
CA LEU A 212 -1.80 -6.63 -21.34
C LEU A 212 -0.80 -5.98 -22.32
N HIS A 213 -0.47 -6.65 -23.43
CA HIS A 213 0.44 -6.16 -24.47
C HIS A 213 1.83 -5.74 -23.96
N GLY A 214 2.37 -6.42 -22.93
CA GLY A 214 3.62 -6.05 -22.28
C GLY A 214 4.91 -6.29 -23.09
N GLY A 215 4.83 -7.00 -24.21
CA GLY A 215 6.00 -7.34 -25.04
C GLY A 215 6.96 -8.35 -24.38
N THR A 216 8.10 -8.62 -25.04
CA THR A 216 9.04 -9.68 -24.60
C THR A 216 9.81 -9.34 -23.33
N SER A 217 10.05 -8.06 -23.06
CA SER A 217 10.75 -7.58 -21.86
C SER A 217 9.87 -7.57 -20.61
N SER A 218 8.57 -7.82 -20.73
CA SER A 218 7.67 -7.90 -19.56
C SER A 218 7.89 -9.18 -18.76
N CYS A 219 7.73 -9.05 -17.44
CA CYS A 219 7.83 -10.12 -16.47
C CYS A 219 6.89 -9.84 -15.28
N GLY A 220 6.78 -10.82 -14.38
CA GLY A 220 5.94 -10.72 -13.19
C GLY A 220 6.08 -11.96 -12.32
N THR A 221 5.25 -12.03 -11.28
CA THR A 221 5.11 -13.17 -10.37
C THR A 221 3.63 -13.40 -10.07
N VAL A 222 3.27 -14.64 -9.77
CA VAL A 222 1.97 -14.96 -9.16
C VAL A 222 2.01 -14.52 -7.70
N THR A 223 0.87 -14.08 -7.17
CA THR A 223 0.70 -13.64 -5.77
C THR A 223 -0.62 -14.19 -5.24
N SER A 224 -0.79 -14.23 -3.92
CA SER A 224 -2.03 -14.68 -3.27
C SER A 224 -3.26 -13.82 -3.59
N GLY A 225 -3.07 -12.56 -4.01
CA GLY A 225 -4.18 -11.70 -4.41
C GLY A 225 -3.79 -10.24 -4.64
N GLY A 226 -4.79 -9.40 -4.93
CA GLY A 226 -4.57 -8.01 -5.32
C GLY A 226 -3.85 -7.15 -4.26
N THR A 227 -4.06 -7.42 -2.97
CA THR A 227 -3.37 -6.69 -1.89
C THR A 227 -1.86 -6.99 -1.90
N GLU A 228 -1.46 -8.26 -2.02
CA GLU A 228 -0.05 -8.63 -2.09
C GLU A 228 0.61 -8.06 -3.35
N SER A 229 -0.07 -8.15 -4.51
CA SER A 229 0.38 -7.53 -5.75
C SER A 229 0.67 -6.03 -5.59
N ILE A 230 -0.21 -5.27 -4.92
CA ILE A 230 0.00 -3.83 -4.65
C ILE A 230 1.20 -3.62 -3.73
N ILE A 231 1.31 -4.38 -2.64
CA ILE A 231 2.41 -4.24 -1.68
C ILE A 231 3.76 -4.54 -2.34
N LEU A 232 3.86 -5.62 -3.14
CA LEU A 232 5.09 -5.97 -3.85
C LEU A 232 5.47 -4.92 -4.91
N ALA A 233 4.50 -4.34 -5.61
CA ALA A 233 4.77 -3.23 -6.53
C ALA A 233 5.33 -2.01 -5.77
N CYS A 234 4.71 -1.61 -4.66
CA CYS A 234 5.19 -0.52 -3.81
C CYS A 234 6.61 -0.80 -3.27
N LEU A 235 6.89 -2.03 -2.85
CA LEU A 235 8.20 -2.49 -2.40
C LEU A 235 9.26 -2.35 -3.51
N ALA A 236 8.95 -2.78 -4.72
CA ALA A 236 9.84 -2.67 -5.87
C ALA A 236 10.18 -1.20 -6.20
N TYR A 237 9.17 -0.32 -6.26
CA TYR A 237 9.40 1.12 -6.50
C TYR A 237 10.20 1.79 -5.38
N ARG A 238 9.97 1.40 -4.13
CA ARG A 238 10.74 1.90 -2.98
C ARG A 238 12.21 1.52 -3.08
N ASN A 239 12.50 0.25 -3.36
CA ASN A 239 13.88 -0.24 -3.46
C ASN A 239 14.60 0.44 -4.64
N ARG A 240 13.94 0.59 -5.79
CA ARG A 240 14.45 1.36 -6.92
C ARG A 240 14.71 2.83 -6.57
N ALA A 241 13.88 3.42 -5.72
CA ALA A 241 14.09 4.79 -5.23
C ALA A 241 15.32 4.90 -4.31
N TYR A 242 15.54 3.90 -3.44
CA TYR A 242 16.76 3.83 -2.62
C TYR A 242 18.02 3.72 -3.47
N GLU A 243 18.03 2.89 -4.52
CA GLU A 243 19.14 2.80 -5.48
C GLU A 243 19.43 4.13 -6.19
N ARG A 244 18.39 4.94 -6.41
CA ARG A 244 18.50 6.31 -6.97
C ARG A 244 18.89 7.37 -5.93
N GLY A 245 19.15 6.99 -4.68
CA GLY A 245 19.54 7.90 -3.60
C GLY A 245 18.38 8.59 -2.88
N ILE A 246 17.12 8.23 -3.16
CA ILE A 246 15.94 8.80 -2.48
C ILE A 246 15.80 8.14 -1.12
N ARG A 247 16.11 8.87 -0.04
CA ARG A 247 16.06 8.32 1.34
C ARG A 247 14.67 8.23 1.95
N ARG A 248 13.72 9.05 1.47
CA ARG A 248 12.35 9.16 2.02
C ARG A 248 11.32 9.05 0.90
N PRO A 249 11.14 7.84 0.34
CA PRO A 249 10.28 7.65 -0.82
C PRO A 249 8.83 8.05 -0.54
N GLU A 250 8.21 8.68 -1.54
CA GLU A 250 6.81 9.10 -1.51
C GLU A 250 6.02 8.49 -2.67
N MET A 251 4.76 8.16 -2.43
CA MET A 251 3.83 7.73 -3.45
C MET A 251 2.63 8.68 -3.53
N ILE A 252 2.16 8.90 -4.75
CA ILE A 252 1.02 9.78 -5.01
C ILE A 252 -0.12 8.93 -5.55
N VAL A 253 -1.25 8.95 -4.84
CA VAL A 253 -2.42 8.14 -5.17
C VAL A 253 -3.69 8.99 -5.05
N PRO A 254 -4.75 8.72 -5.84
CA PRO A 254 -6.05 9.36 -5.64
C PRO A 254 -6.69 8.95 -4.32
N VAL A 255 -7.59 9.76 -3.76
CA VAL A 255 -8.40 9.39 -2.58
C VAL A 255 -9.24 8.12 -2.79
N THR A 256 -9.53 7.74 -4.04
CA THR A 256 -10.24 6.51 -4.43
C THR A 256 -9.31 5.31 -4.68
N ALA A 257 -8.03 5.42 -4.28
CA ALA A 257 -7.11 4.29 -4.33
C ALA A 257 -7.54 3.18 -3.38
N HIS A 258 -7.18 1.93 -3.73
CA HIS A 258 -7.48 0.81 -2.85
C HIS A 258 -6.73 1.01 -1.53
N SER A 259 -7.38 0.73 -0.41
CA SER A 259 -6.80 0.77 0.95
C SER A 259 -5.49 -0.03 1.13
N ALA A 260 -5.15 -0.94 0.20
CA ALA A 260 -3.88 -1.64 0.17
C ALA A 260 -2.69 -0.69 -0.02
N PHE A 261 -2.88 0.49 -0.63
CA PHE A 261 -1.84 1.52 -0.72
C PHE A 261 -1.54 2.14 0.66
N ASP A 262 -2.57 2.44 1.46
CA ASP A 262 -2.38 2.89 2.85
C ASP A 262 -1.69 1.81 3.69
N LYS A 263 -2.09 0.54 3.51
CA LYS A 263 -1.42 -0.59 4.16
C LYS A 263 0.06 -0.67 3.75
N ALA A 264 0.36 -0.57 2.45
CA ALA A 264 1.73 -0.56 1.94
C ALA A 264 2.53 0.64 2.47
N SER A 265 1.92 1.83 2.58
CA SER A 265 2.55 3.03 3.16
C SER A 265 3.10 2.77 4.56
N GLN A 266 2.27 2.14 5.41
CA GLN A 266 2.62 1.85 6.80
C GLN A 266 3.65 0.73 6.89
N LEU A 267 3.44 -0.38 6.17
CA LEU A 267 4.33 -1.55 6.20
C LEU A 267 5.72 -1.25 5.64
N LEU A 268 5.80 -0.43 4.58
CA LEU A 268 7.03 -0.20 3.83
C LEU A 268 7.68 1.14 4.14
N HIS A 269 7.08 1.94 5.03
CA HIS A 269 7.49 3.30 5.39
C HIS A 269 7.63 4.23 4.18
N ILE A 270 6.69 4.15 3.25
CA ILE A 270 6.58 5.04 2.08
C ILE A 270 5.57 6.13 2.42
N ARG A 271 5.88 7.42 2.23
CA ARG A 271 4.91 8.48 2.47
C ARG A 271 3.82 8.48 1.41
N ILE A 272 2.57 8.62 1.81
CA ILE A 272 1.42 8.62 0.89
C ILE A 272 0.80 10.01 0.76
N HIS A 273 0.64 10.47 -0.48
CA HIS A 273 -0.02 11.71 -0.83
C HIS A 273 -1.32 11.42 -1.56
N HIS A 274 -2.44 11.69 -0.89
CA HIS A 274 -3.76 11.57 -1.46
C HIS A 274 -4.11 12.82 -2.27
N VAL A 275 -4.44 12.63 -3.55
CA VAL A 275 -4.92 13.70 -4.44
C VAL A 275 -6.44 13.61 -4.63
N PRO A 276 -7.13 14.76 -4.75
CA PRO A 276 -8.57 14.78 -4.95
C PRO A 276 -8.97 14.16 -6.29
N VAL A 277 -10.24 13.83 -6.40
CA VAL A 277 -10.90 13.41 -7.64
C VAL A 277 -11.89 14.48 -8.09
N ASP A 278 -12.20 14.49 -9.39
CA ASP A 278 -13.21 15.35 -9.98
C ASP A 278 -14.64 14.82 -9.69
N LYS A 279 -15.64 15.54 -10.19
CA LYS A 279 -17.06 15.16 -10.04
C LYS A 279 -17.40 13.79 -10.66
N ASN A 280 -16.58 13.31 -11.59
CA ASN A 280 -16.73 12.02 -12.26
C ASN A 280 -15.86 10.92 -11.60
N GLN A 281 -15.37 11.15 -10.38
CA GLN A 281 -14.48 10.25 -9.63
C GLN A 281 -13.14 9.95 -10.33
N ARG A 282 -12.73 10.79 -11.28
CA ARG A 282 -11.42 10.68 -11.94
C ARG A 282 -10.37 11.46 -11.17
N ALA A 283 -9.15 10.96 -11.14
CA ALA A 283 -8.04 11.62 -10.46
C ALA A 283 -7.76 13.02 -11.06
N ASP A 284 -7.61 14.05 -10.21
CA ASP A 284 -7.16 15.36 -10.65
C ASP A 284 -5.67 15.29 -11.06
N ILE A 285 -5.43 15.23 -12.37
CA ILE A 285 -4.09 15.17 -12.96
C ILE A 285 -3.27 16.42 -12.65
N GLY A 286 -3.92 17.59 -12.53
CA GLY A 286 -3.26 18.84 -12.16
C GLY A 286 -2.73 18.79 -10.73
N ALA A 287 -3.55 18.32 -9.79
CA ALA A 287 -3.13 18.11 -8.40
C ALA A 287 -2.04 17.04 -8.29
N MET A 288 -2.16 15.95 -9.05
CA MET A 288 -1.15 14.89 -9.11
C MET A 288 0.20 15.43 -9.61
N LYS A 289 0.21 16.21 -10.70
CA LYS A 289 1.42 16.85 -11.24
C LYS A 289 2.08 17.80 -10.22
N ARG A 290 1.28 18.58 -9.47
CA ARG A 290 1.79 19.49 -8.43
C ARG A 290 2.36 18.75 -7.20
N ALA A 291 1.89 17.53 -6.94
CA ALA A 291 2.37 16.72 -5.81
C ALA A 291 3.71 16.02 -6.09
N ILE A 292 4.08 15.82 -7.37
CA ILE A 292 5.34 15.17 -7.75
C ILE A 292 6.53 16.01 -7.30
N ASN A 293 7.49 15.36 -6.64
CA ASN A 293 8.74 15.96 -6.18
C ASN A 293 9.91 14.96 -6.31
N ASN A 294 11.11 15.39 -5.89
CA ASN A 294 12.34 14.59 -6.00
C ASN A 294 12.36 13.34 -5.11
N GLU A 295 11.42 13.21 -4.17
CA GLU A 295 11.27 12.07 -3.28
C GLU A 295 10.17 11.10 -3.77
N THR A 296 9.43 11.46 -4.83
CA THR A 296 8.37 10.61 -5.42
C THR A 296 8.96 9.36 -6.09
N CYS A 297 8.61 8.17 -5.59
CA CYS A 297 9.02 6.89 -6.14
C CYS A 297 7.98 6.26 -7.08
N MET A 298 6.70 6.58 -6.90
CA MET A 298 5.63 6.05 -7.74
C MET A 298 4.39 6.95 -7.78
N VAL A 299 3.64 6.85 -8.87
CA VAL A 299 2.34 7.48 -9.05
C VAL A 299 1.36 6.40 -9.49
N ARG A 300 0.17 6.37 -8.90
CA ARG A 300 -0.87 5.41 -9.27
C ARG A 300 -2.04 6.11 -9.93
N VAL A 301 -2.49 5.54 -11.05
CA VAL A 301 -3.76 5.88 -11.71
C VAL A 301 -4.61 4.60 -11.78
N LYS A 302 -5.93 4.73 -11.73
CA LYS A 302 -6.86 3.58 -11.84
C LYS A 302 -7.54 3.60 -13.21
N SER A 303 -7.72 2.42 -13.81
CA SER A 303 -8.44 2.28 -15.08
C SER A 303 -9.97 2.18 -14.90
N VAL A 304 -10.47 1.61 -13.79
CA VAL A 304 -11.91 1.50 -13.45
C VAL A 304 -12.10 1.44 -11.92
N GLU A 305 -13.16 2.03 -11.36
CA GLU A 305 -13.45 2.08 -9.91
C GLU A 305 -13.95 0.75 -9.32
N PHE A 306 -13.75 0.55 -8.01
CA PHE A 306 -14.35 -0.56 -7.26
C PHE A 306 -15.61 0.00 -6.63
N LEU A 307 -16.77 -0.31 -7.19
CA LEU A 307 -18.07 0.12 -6.68
C LEU A 307 -18.46 -0.79 -5.51
N GLY A 308 -17.75 -0.66 -4.39
CA GLY A 308 -18.21 -1.19 -3.11
C GLY A 308 -19.23 -0.22 -2.55
N SER A 309 -20.51 -0.52 -2.71
CA SER A 309 -21.61 0.25 -2.11
C SER A 309 -21.52 0.16 -0.59
N LEU A 310 -20.94 1.19 0.03
CA LEU A 310 -21.23 1.54 1.43
C LEU A 310 -21.84 2.94 1.39
N ARG A 311 -23.16 2.96 1.15
CA ARG A 311 -24.06 4.02 1.63
C ARG A 311 -24.89 3.43 2.74
#